data_AF-A0A3M5WFY5-F1
#
_entry.id   AF-A0A3M5WFY5-F1
#
_cell.length_a   1.000
_cell.length_b   1.000
_cell.length_c   1.000
_cell.angle_alpha   90.00
_cell.angle_beta   90.00
_cell.angle_gamma   90.00
#
_symmetry.space_group_name_H-M   'P 1'
#
loop_
_entity.id
_entity.type
_entity.pdbx_description
1 polymer ?
#
loop_
_entity_poly.entity_id
_entity_poly.type
_entity_poly.pdbx_seq_one_letter_code
_entity_poly.pdbx_strand_id
1 'polypeptide(L)' 'MWDVGHQAYPHKILTGRRARMSTLRQKDGVAAFPRRSESEYDTFGVGHSSTSISAALGMAIASRLQGSERK' A
#
# COMPACT_ATOMS: atom_id res chain seq x y z
N MET A 1 -3.02 3.53 -5.39
CA MET A 1 -3.56 2.97 -4.13
C MET A 1 -4.23 1.64 -4.45
N TRP A 2 -4.02 0.59 -3.65
CA TRP A 2 -4.58 -0.75 -3.91
C TRP A 2 -5.73 -1.02 -2.95
N ASP A 3 -6.94 -1.31 -3.44
CA ASP A 3 -8.07 -1.69 -2.58
C ASP A 3 -8.04 -3.19 -2.27
N VAL A 4 -8.35 -3.57 -1.02
CA VAL A 4 -8.16 -4.92 -0.43
C VAL A 4 -6.68 -5.37 -0.40
N GLY A 5 -5.96 -5.31 -1.53
CA GLY A 5 -4.52 -5.48 -1.61
C GLY A 5 -4.02 -6.90 -1.90
N HIS A 6 -4.91 -7.88 -2.10
CA HIS A 6 -4.54 -9.26 -2.46
C HIS A 6 -3.88 -9.34 -3.85
N GLN A 7 -4.18 -8.37 -4.72
CA GLN A 7 -3.61 -8.19 -6.04
C GLN A 7 -2.26 -7.44 -6.05
N ALA A 8 -1.76 -7.00 -4.89
CA ALA A 8 -0.57 -6.14 -4.79
C ALA A 8 0.77 -6.92 -4.74
N TYR A 9 0.79 -8.22 -5.01
CA TYR A 9 2.04 -9.01 -4.96
C TYR A 9 3.09 -8.53 -5.98
N PRO A 10 2.74 -8.21 -7.24
CA PRO A 10 3.68 -7.60 -8.17
C PRO A 10 4.23 -6.26 -7.67
N HIS A 11 3.38 -5.42 -7.06
CA HIS A 11 3.80 -4.16 -6.42
C HIS A 11 4.85 -4.42 -5.34
N LYS A 12 4.63 -5.40 -4.45
CA LYS A 12 5.61 -5.77 -3.41
C LYS A 12 6.94 -6.24 -4.02
N ILE A 13 6.89 -7.06 -5.06
CA ILE A 13 8.08 -7.54 -5.78
C ILE A 13 8.88 -6.37 -6.37
N LEU A 14 8.22 -5.46 -7.08
CA LEU A 14 8.86 -4.32 -7.76
C LEU A 14 9.37 -3.24 -6.79
N THR A 15 8.81 -3.17 -5.58
CA THR A 15 9.19 -2.21 -4.53
C THR A 15 10.17 -2.83 -3.52
N GLY A 16 11.07 -3.68 -3.99
CA GLY A 16 12.22 -4.17 -3.21
C GLY A 16 11.96 -5.39 -2.33
N ARG A 17 10.77 -6.02 -2.37
CA ARG A 17 10.45 -7.17 -1.50
C ARG A 17 10.54 -8.53 -2.19
N ARG A 18 11.04 -8.60 -3.43
CA ARG A 18 11.18 -9.85 -4.22
C ARG A 18 11.78 -11.01 -3.42
N ALA A 19 12.91 -10.79 -2.73
CA ALA A 19 13.62 -11.84 -1.99
C ALA A 19 12.85 -12.38 -0.77
N ARG A 20 11.93 -11.57 -0.21
CA ARG A 20 11.16 -11.92 0.99
C ARG A 20 9.78 -12.50 0.67
N MET A 21 9.39 -12.59 -0.61
CA MET A 21 8.07 -13.09 -1.02
C MET A 21 7.82 -14.54 -0.63
N SER A 22 8.85 -15.35 -0.37
CA SER A 22 8.71 -16.71 0.17
C SER A 22 8.12 -16.75 1.58
N THR A 23 8.20 -15.63 2.33
CA THR A 23 7.69 -15.49 3.71
C THR A 23 6.28 -14.89 3.78
N LEU A 24 5.60 -14.79 2.63
CA LEU A 24 4.29 -14.14 2.54
C LEU A 24 3.26 -14.81 3.47
N ARG A 25 2.56 -13.99 4.27
CA ARG A 25 1.56 -14.41 5.29
C ARG A 25 2.13 -15.21 6.47
N GLN A 26 3.45 -15.37 6.56
CA GLN A 26 4.07 -16.01 7.72
C GLN A 26 4.22 -15.01 8.87
N LYS A 27 4.32 -15.53 10.09
CA LYS A 27 4.66 -14.72 11.26
C LYS A 27 6.01 -14.05 11.01
N ASP A 28 6.07 -12.73 11.24
CA ASP A 28 7.24 -11.87 11.00
C ASP A 28 7.73 -11.80 9.52
N GLY A 29 6.94 -12.38 8.60
CA GLY A 29 7.16 -12.34 7.16
C GLY A 29 6.48 -11.17 6.47
N VAL A 30 6.41 -11.23 5.14
CA VAL A 30 5.73 -10.20 4.33
C VAL A 30 4.22 -10.26 4.57
N ALA A 31 3.61 -9.11 4.88
CA ALA A 31 2.17 -9.03 5.13
C ALA A 31 1.36 -9.42 3.88
N ALA A 32 0.18 -10.00 4.11
CA ALA A 32 -0.75 -10.40 3.05
C ALA A 32 -1.19 -9.22 2.17
N PHE A 33 -1.23 -8.02 2.73
CA PHE A 33 -1.71 -6.80 2.09
C PHE A 33 -0.68 -5.68 2.27
N PRO A 34 -0.74 -4.60 1.47
CA PRO A 34 0.07 -3.41 1.68
C PRO A 34 -0.05 -2.87 3.12
N ARG A 35 1.09 -2.62 3.76
CA ARG A 35 1.16 -2.13 5.14
C ARG A 35 2.16 -0.98 5.20
N ARG A 36 1.71 0.19 5.66
CA ARG A 36 2.53 1.41 5.72
C ARG A 36 3.85 1.27 6.48
N SER A 37 3.85 0.47 7.55
CA SER A 37 5.06 0.20 8.35
C SER A 37 6.01 -0.82 7.70
N GLU A 38 5.58 -1.52 6.64
CA GLU A 38 6.40 -2.50 5.92
C GLU A 38 7.20 -1.86 4.77
N SER A 39 6.65 -0.83 4.13
CA SER A 39 7.28 -0.16 2.99
C SER A 39 6.75 1.26 2.80
N GLU A 40 7.64 2.18 2.42
CA GLU A 40 7.27 3.56 2.03
C GLU A 40 6.35 3.61 0.80
N TYR A 41 6.41 2.58 -0.07
CA TYR A 41 5.57 2.47 -1.26
C TYR A 41 4.16 1.96 -0.96
N ASP A 42 3.90 1.49 0.25
CA ASP A 42 2.57 1.07 0.69
C ASP A 42 1.83 2.28 1.25
N THR A 43 1.29 3.11 0.35
CA THR A 43 0.71 4.42 0.67
C THR A 43 -0.44 4.36 1.69
N PHE A 44 -1.16 3.24 1.76
CA PHE A 44 -2.24 3.03 2.71
C PHE A 44 -2.29 1.59 3.19
N GLY A 45 -2.58 1.39 4.48
CA GLY A 45 -2.79 0.07 5.04
C GLY A 45 -4.19 -0.41 4.68
N VAL A 46 -4.29 -1.51 3.93
CA VAL A 46 -5.58 -2.05 3.47
C VAL A 46 -5.83 -3.45 4.02
N GLY A 47 -7.10 -3.81 4.13
CA GLY A 47 -7.56 -5.14 4.58
C GLY A 47 -9.05 -5.33 4.35
N HIS A 48 -9.88 -4.37 4.73
CA HIS A 48 -11.29 -4.31 4.34
C HIS A 48 -11.46 -3.58 2.98
N SER A 49 -12.41 -4.06 2.17
CA SER A 49 -12.76 -3.47 0.88
C SER A 49 -13.40 -2.08 1.02
N SER A 50 -13.44 -1.33 -0.08
CA SER A 50 -14.17 -0.07 -0.22
C SER A 50 -13.56 1.12 0.54
N THR A 51 -12.32 0.98 1.03
CA THR A 51 -11.60 2.05 1.73
C THR A 51 -10.75 2.92 0.80
N SER A 52 -10.50 2.43 -0.42
CA SER A 52 -9.59 3.03 -1.40
C SER A 52 -10.00 4.44 -1.87
N ILE A 53 -11.25 4.63 -2.27
CA ILE A 53 -11.72 5.90 -2.86
C ILE A 53 -11.72 7.01 -1.82
N SER A 54 -12.24 6.76 -0.61
CA SER A 54 -12.30 7.75 0.46
C SER A 54 -10.91 8.20 0.91
N ALA A 55 -9.96 7.28 1.03
CA ALA A 55 -8.59 7.64 1.41
C ALA A 55 -7.84 8.35 0.28
N ALA A 56 -8.04 7.94 -0.99
CA ALA A 56 -7.48 8.64 -2.15
C ALA A 56 -7.97 10.10 -2.22
N LEU A 57 -9.27 10.33 -1.97
CA LEU A 57 -9.82 11.68 -1.90
C LEU A 57 -9.18 12.52 -0.79
N GLY A 58 -9.05 11.97 0.42
CA GLY A 58 -8.38 12.67 1.53
C GLY A 58 -6.94 13.01 1.22
N MET A 59 -6.20 12.09 0.59
CA MET A 59 -4.81 12.31 0.16
C MET A 59 -4.71 13.39 -0.93
N ALA A 60 -5.63 13.43 -1.88
CA ALA A 60 -5.67 14.45 -2.92
C ALA A 60 -5.95 15.85 -2.34
N ILE A 61 -6.90 15.96 -1.40
CA ILE A 61 -7.20 17.23 -0.70
C ILE A 61 -5.97 17.71 0.08
N ALA A 62 -5.31 16.82 0.83
CA ALA A 62 -4.10 17.15 1.56
C ALA A 62 -2.95 17.61 0.64
N SER A 63 -2.74 16.92 -0.49
CA SER A 63 -1.72 17.31 -1.48
C SER A 63 -1.99 18.71 -2.03
N ARG A 64 -3.25 19.03 -2.34
CA ARG A 64 -3.66 20.36 -2.81
C ARG A 64 -3.40 21.44 -1.76
N LEU A 65 -3.73 21.18 -0.49
CA LEU A 65 -3.49 22.12 0.61
C LEU A 65 -2.00 22.36 0.88
N GLN A 66 -1.16 21.34 0.62
CA GLN A 66 0.30 21.44 0.78
C GLN A 66 1.01 22.05 -0.45
N GLY A 67 0.29 22.40 -1.52
CA GLY A 67 0.88 22.87 -2.77
C GLY A 67 1.73 21.81 -3.48
N SER A 68 1.49 20.53 -3.18
CA SER A 68 2.22 19.41 -3.75
C SER A 68 1.63 19.04 -5.12
N GLU A 69 2.46 19.11 -6.15
CA GLU A 69 2.18 18.70 -7.54
C GLU A 69 2.10 17.17 -7.73
N ARG A 70 2.00 16.37 -6.66
CA ARG A 70 1.76 14.93 -6.78
C ARG A 70 0.42 14.69 -7.46
N LYS A 71 0.48 14.09 -8.66
CA LYS A 71 -0.65 13.56 -9.42
C LYS A 71 -0.79 12.05 -9.19
#